data_AF-A0A351TAE4-F1
#
_entry.id   AF-A0A351TAE4-F1
#
_cell.length_a   1.000
_cell.length_b   1.000
_cell.length_c   1.000
_cell.angle_alpha   90.00
_cell.angle_beta   90.00
_cell.angle_gamma   90.00
#
_symmetry.space_group_name_H-M   'P 1'
#
loop_
_entity.id
_entity.type
_entity.pdbx_description
1 polymer ?
#
loop_
_entity_poly.entity_id
_entity_poly.type
_entity_poly.pdbx_seq_one_letter_code
_entity_poly.pdbx_strand_id
1 'polypeptide(L)'
;MNLFTEVMPISYILANKNVARDKIIISNMMNLNEYLNILKTDINSILDSSSDREAMLTSFIDQLEFRYKLSISELKVLQQQAKELEITSQSSVQRIESLKTDLTNSYKKLDYDKTQSSVDEYLKQKDSDTYAKTYLIFIQKFINSYTILNNYNKVLLDTLINNKEALIKKSTVVLPDSGNTLLNKLNLLKTEVDYKAGK
;
A
#
# COMPACT_ATOMS: atom_id res chain seq x y z
N MET A 1 14.09 3.32 -15.60
CA MET A 1 13.27 2.13 -15.88
C MET A 1 12.47 1.83 -14.62
N ASN A 2 11.16 2.13 -14.61
CA ASN A 2 10.30 1.84 -13.46
C ASN A 2 10.02 0.34 -13.45
N LEU A 3 10.70 -0.41 -12.57
CA LEU A 3 10.55 -1.87 -12.42
C LEU A 3 9.27 -2.28 -11.67
N PHE A 4 8.34 -1.34 -11.42
CA PHE A 4 7.33 -1.42 -10.37
C PHE A 4 5.88 -1.37 -10.86
N THR A 5 5.67 -1.30 -12.17
CA THR A 5 4.32 -1.25 -12.75
C THR A 5 3.80 -2.62 -13.19
N GLU A 6 4.59 -3.68 -13.04
CA GLU A 6 4.27 -5.00 -13.57
C GLU A 6 4.12 -6.04 -12.47
N VAL A 7 3.07 -6.85 -12.61
CA VAL A 7 2.82 -8.02 -11.78
C VAL A 7 3.90 -9.05 -12.09
N MET A 8 4.71 -9.42 -11.10
CA MET A 8 5.68 -10.49 -11.28
C MET A 8 4.97 -11.84 -11.36
N PRO A 9 5.27 -12.68 -12.38
CA PRO A 9 4.69 -14.00 -12.48
C PRO A 9 4.97 -14.85 -11.24
N ILE A 10 3.97 -15.57 -10.72
CA ILE A 10 4.17 -16.40 -9.52
C ILE A 10 5.25 -17.47 -9.71
N SER A 11 5.32 -18.08 -10.91
CA SER A 11 6.39 -19.02 -11.23
C SER A 11 7.78 -18.41 -11.05
N TYR A 12 7.94 -17.13 -11.37
CA TYR A 12 9.16 -16.38 -11.17
C TYR A 12 9.42 -16.10 -9.69
N ILE A 13 8.38 -15.70 -8.92
CA ILE A 13 8.47 -15.44 -7.48
C ILE A 13 8.91 -16.70 -6.73
N LEU A 14 8.33 -17.85 -7.06
CA LEU A 14 8.62 -19.13 -6.44
C LEU A 14 10.00 -19.67 -6.83
N ALA A 15 10.42 -19.48 -8.08
CA ALA A 15 11.72 -19.92 -8.57
C ALA A 15 12.88 -19.02 -8.11
N ASN A 16 12.66 -17.73 -7.94
CA ASN A 16 13.71 -16.73 -7.69
C ASN A 16 13.51 -16.00 -6.35
N LYS A 17 13.63 -16.76 -5.27
CA LYS A 17 13.34 -16.34 -3.89
C LYS A 17 14.06 -15.06 -3.46
N ASN A 18 15.33 -14.87 -3.85
CA ASN A 18 16.09 -13.65 -3.52
C ASN A 18 15.55 -12.43 -4.27
N VAL A 19 15.25 -12.58 -5.56
CA VAL A 19 14.71 -11.48 -6.38
C VAL A 19 13.31 -11.10 -5.91
N ALA A 20 12.49 -12.09 -5.56
CA ALA A 20 11.18 -11.86 -4.97
C ALA A 20 11.27 -11.09 -3.65
N ARG A 21 12.20 -11.45 -2.75
CA ARG A 21 12.44 -10.72 -1.51
C ARG A 21 12.82 -9.26 -1.80
N ASP A 22 13.78 -9.04 -2.68
CA ASP A 22 14.30 -7.69 -2.93
C ASP A 22 13.25 -6.80 -3.63
N LYS A 23 12.51 -7.35 -4.59
CA LYS A 23 11.49 -6.59 -5.35
C LYS A 23 10.16 -6.43 -4.63
N ILE A 24 9.69 -7.43 -3.88
CA ILE A 24 8.40 -7.37 -3.19
C ILE A 24 8.57 -6.78 -1.79
N ILE A 25 9.56 -7.24 -1.03
CA ILE A 25 9.68 -6.86 0.38
C ILE A 25 10.49 -5.58 0.52
N ILE A 26 11.75 -5.60 0.08
CA ILE A 26 12.67 -4.47 0.32
C ILE A 26 12.18 -3.21 -0.38
N SER A 27 11.78 -3.32 -1.66
CA SER A 27 11.28 -2.16 -2.40
C SER A 27 10.04 -1.53 -1.78
N ASN A 28 9.04 -2.33 -1.37
CA ASN A 28 7.84 -1.77 -0.75
C ASN A 28 8.13 -1.19 0.63
N MET A 29 9.05 -1.77 1.40
CA MET A 29 9.51 -1.16 2.65
C MET A 29 10.14 0.21 2.41
N MET A 30 11.01 0.35 1.41
CA MET A 30 11.62 1.63 1.05
C MET A 30 10.57 2.66 0.63
N ASN A 31 9.68 2.30 -0.29
CA ASN A 31 8.65 3.20 -0.81
C ASN A 31 7.69 3.68 0.29
N LEU A 32 7.26 2.77 1.18
CA LEU A 32 6.44 3.13 2.34
C LEU A 32 7.18 4.06 3.31
N ASN A 33 8.47 3.83 3.54
CA ASN A 33 9.27 4.70 4.39
C ASN A 33 9.44 6.10 3.77
N GLU A 34 9.73 6.19 2.48
CA GLU A 34 9.78 7.47 1.77
C GLU A 34 8.44 8.21 1.83
N TYR A 35 7.34 7.50 1.59
CA TYR A 35 6.01 8.07 1.64
C TYR A 35 5.68 8.58 3.05
N LEU A 36 5.96 7.77 4.08
CA LEU A 36 5.79 8.17 5.47
C LEU A 36 6.62 9.41 5.83
N ASN A 37 7.86 9.50 5.35
CA ASN A 37 8.74 10.64 5.61
C ASN A 37 8.17 11.93 5.02
N ILE A 38 7.64 11.88 3.80
CA ILE A 38 6.96 13.03 3.18
C ILE A 38 5.75 13.44 4.02
N LEU A 39 4.92 12.49 4.45
CA LEU A 39 3.73 12.77 5.25
C LEU A 39 4.03 13.32 6.66
N LYS A 40 5.21 13.02 7.20
CA LYS A 40 5.67 13.53 8.49
C LYS A 40 6.31 14.92 8.41
N THR A 41 6.45 15.49 7.21
CA THR A 41 7.08 16.80 7.04
C THR A 41 6.30 17.87 7.80
N ASP A 42 6.99 18.66 8.61
CA ASP A 42 6.39 19.83 9.25
C ASP A 42 6.21 20.93 8.20
N ILE A 43 4.96 21.07 7.76
CA ILE A 43 4.56 22.00 6.71
C ILE A 43 4.84 23.45 7.12
N ASN A 44 4.62 23.80 8.39
CA ASN A 44 4.89 25.17 8.85
C ASN A 44 6.38 25.47 8.82
N SER A 45 7.21 24.50 9.25
CA SER A 45 8.67 24.64 9.21
C SER A 45 9.20 24.87 7.79
N ILE A 46 8.77 24.04 6.82
CA ILE A 46 9.25 24.20 5.43
C ILE A 46 8.78 25.51 4.80
N LEU A 47 7.55 25.96 5.10
CA LEU A 47 7.03 27.22 4.57
C LEU A 47 7.68 28.43 5.22
N ASP A 48 7.98 28.39 6.52
CA ASP A 48 8.65 29.49 7.23
C ASP A 48 10.13 29.63 6.85
N SER A 49 10.77 28.54 6.42
CA SER A 49 12.15 28.56 5.91
C SER A 49 12.30 28.98 4.44
N SER A 50 11.19 29.06 3.69
CA SER A 50 11.22 29.37 2.26
C SER A 50 11.12 30.87 1.99
N SER A 51 11.95 31.37 1.06
CA SER A 51 11.80 32.73 0.52
C SER A 51 10.57 32.89 -0.38
N ASP A 52 10.09 31.78 -0.97
CA ASP A 52 8.87 31.72 -1.78
C ASP A 52 7.94 30.64 -1.21
N ARG A 53 6.97 31.08 -0.41
CA ARG A 53 6.00 30.20 0.26
C ARG A 53 5.05 29.54 -0.73
N GLU A 54 4.68 30.24 -1.80
CA GLU A 54 3.73 29.72 -2.79
C GLU A 54 4.35 28.62 -3.62
N ALA A 55 5.57 28.83 -4.11
CA ALA A 55 6.31 27.80 -4.82
C ALA A 55 6.59 26.59 -3.93
N MET A 56 6.99 26.81 -2.66
CA MET A 56 7.25 25.73 -1.71
C MET A 56 5.98 24.91 -1.41
N LEU A 57 4.85 25.57 -1.12
CA LEU A 57 3.59 24.88 -0.86
C LEU A 57 3.12 24.09 -2.08
N THR A 58 3.22 24.68 -3.28
CA THR A 58 2.83 24.01 -4.53
C THR A 58 3.71 22.78 -4.77
N SER A 59 5.03 22.90 -4.63
CA SER A 59 5.95 21.77 -4.77
C SER A 59 5.67 20.65 -3.76
N PHE A 60 5.32 21.00 -2.52
CA PHE A 60 4.97 20.01 -1.51
C PHE A 60 3.65 19.29 -1.85
N ILE A 61 2.63 20.03 -2.30
CA ILE A 61 1.36 19.44 -2.78
C ILE A 61 1.63 18.50 -3.97
N ASP A 62 2.47 18.89 -4.93
CA ASP A 62 2.80 18.05 -6.09
C ASP A 62 3.47 16.73 -5.68
N GLN A 63 4.36 16.77 -4.66
CA GLN A 63 4.97 15.57 -4.09
C GLN A 63 3.92 14.66 -3.45
N LEU A 64 2.98 15.23 -2.69
CA LEU A 64 1.89 14.49 -2.07
C LEU A 64 0.97 13.84 -3.13
N GLU A 65 0.61 14.58 -4.18
CA GLU A 65 -0.19 14.05 -5.29
C GLU A 65 0.52 12.91 -6.03
N PHE A 66 1.82 13.09 -6.31
CA PHE A 66 2.63 12.08 -6.96
C PHE A 66 2.64 10.79 -6.14
N ARG A 67 2.89 10.88 -4.83
CA ARG A 67 2.90 9.71 -3.93
C ARG A 67 1.53 9.05 -3.82
N TYR A 68 0.44 9.83 -3.80
CA TYR A 68 -0.93 9.31 -3.81
C TYR A 68 -1.23 8.50 -5.09
N LYS A 69 -0.83 9.01 -6.26
CA LYS A 69 -1.04 8.31 -7.55
C LYS A 69 -0.17 7.05 -7.66
N LEU A 70 1.08 7.13 -7.21
CA LEU A 70 2.01 6.01 -7.20
C LEU A 70 1.51 4.86 -6.34
N SER A 71 1.12 5.14 -5.10
CA SER A 71 0.65 4.11 -4.17
C SER A 71 -0.66 3.44 -4.62
N ILE A 72 -1.56 4.15 -5.32
CA ILE A 72 -2.74 3.53 -5.96
C ILE A 72 -2.30 2.49 -6.99
N SER A 73 -1.25 2.78 -7.75
CA SER A 73 -0.71 1.86 -8.75
C SER A 73 -0.06 0.65 -8.07
N GLU A 74 0.73 0.88 -7.01
CA GLU A 74 1.35 -0.19 -6.22
C GLU A 74 0.29 -1.08 -5.54
N LEU A 75 -0.77 -0.50 -4.99
CA LEU A 75 -1.89 -1.24 -4.41
C LEU A 75 -2.53 -2.21 -5.41
N LYS A 76 -2.76 -1.77 -6.65
CA LYS A 76 -3.32 -2.63 -7.71
C LYS A 76 -2.40 -3.82 -7.99
N VAL A 77 -1.10 -3.58 -8.11
CA VAL A 77 -0.10 -4.63 -8.35
C VAL A 77 -0.08 -5.62 -7.19
N LEU A 78 -0.03 -5.13 -5.95
CA LEU A 78 0.00 -5.97 -4.74
C LEU A 78 -1.28 -6.79 -4.59
N GLN A 79 -2.45 -6.22 -4.86
CA GLN A 79 -3.74 -6.94 -4.83
C GLN A 79 -3.79 -8.07 -5.85
N GLN A 80 -3.29 -7.82 -7.07
CA GLN A 80 -3.22 -8.86 -8.10
C GLN A 80 -2.24 -9.97 -7.71
N GLN A 81 -1.06 -9.62 -7.18
CA GLN A 81 -0.08 -10.59 -6.69
C GLN A 81 -0.63 -11.42 -5.53
N ALA A 82 -1.36 -10.81 -4.59
CA ALA A 82 -2.00 -11.52 -3.49
C ALA A 82 -2.97 -12.59 -4.01
N LYS A 83 -3.85 -12.22 -4.95
CA LYS A 83 -4.81 -13.15 -5.56
C LYS A 83 -4.13 -14.33 -6.24
N GLU A 84 -3.04 -14.09 -6.97
CA GLU A 84 -2.30 -15.16 -7.65
C GLU A 84 -1.58 -16.09 -6.66
N LEU A 85 -1.04 -15.57 -5.56
CA LEU A 85 -0.44 -16.38 -4.49
C LEU A 85 -1.50 -17.20 -3.74
N GLU A 86 -2.70 -16.65 -3.52
CA GLU A 86 -3.82 -17.38 -2.94
C GLU A 86 -4.25 -18.57 -3.80
N ILE A 87 -4.42 -18.35 -5.11
CA ILE A 87 -4.73 -19.41 -6.07
C ILE A 87 -3.64 -20.49 -6.06
N THR A 88 -2.38 -20.07 -6.04
CA THR A 88 -1.23 -20.98 -6.01
C THR A 88 -1.24 -21.83 -4.75
N SER A 89 -1.40 -21.22 -3.57
CA SER A 89 -1.49 -21.93 -2.29
C SER A 89 -2.65 -22.92 -2.29
N GLN A 90 -3.85 -22.51 -2.73
CA GLN A 90 -5.01 -23.40 -2.82
C GLN A 90 -4.75 -24.60 -3.74
N SER A 91 -4.14 -24.38 -4.90
CA SER A 91 -3.81 -25.45 -5.84
C SER A 91 -2.78 -26.43 -5.28
N SER A 92 -1.75 -25.92 -4.58
CA SER A 92 -0.74 -26.75 -3.91
C SER A 92 -1.37 -27.58 -2.79
N VAL A 93 -2.27 -27.02 -1.98
CA VAL A 93 -2.99 -27.78 -0.94
C VAL A 93 -3.83 -28.90 -1.55
N GLN A 94 -4.61 -28.63 -2.60
CA GLN A 94 -5.41 -29.66 -3.28
C GLN A 94 -4.53 -30.78 -3.86
N ARG A 95 -3.40 -30.41 -4.45
CA ARG A 95 -2.45 -31.37 -5.01
C ARG A 95 -1.78 -32.21 -3.93
N ILE A 96 -1.43 -31.61 -2.79
CA ILE A 96 -0.89 -32.30 -1.63
C ILE A 96 -1.85 -33.38 -1.13
N GLU A 97 -3.15 -33.09 -0.99
CA GLU A 97 -4.13 -34.09 -0.53
C GLU A 97 -4.29 -35.24 -1.52
N SER A 98 -4.25 -34.93 -2.82
CA SER A 98 -4.25 -35.95 -3.87
C SER A 98 -3.01 -36.86 -3.78
N LEU A 99 -1.83 -36.27 -3.61
CA LEU A 99 -0.56 -37.01 -3.50
C LEU A 99 -0.50 -37.90 -2.25
N LYS A 100 -1.07 -37.49 -1.12
CA LYS A 100 -1.18 -38.35 0.08
C LYS A 100 -1.99 -39.63 -0.22
N THR A 101 -3.06 -39.49 -0.98
CA THR A 101 -3.89 -40.62 -1.43
C THR A 101 -3.11 -41.52 -2.39
N ASP A 102 -2.40 -40.92 -3.36
CA ASP A 102 -1.56 -41.65 -4.31
C ASP A 102 -0.42 -42.39 -3.63
N LEU A 103 0.26 -41.77 -2.67
CA LEU A 103 1.33 -42.39 -1.87
C LEU A 103 0.81 -43.61 -1.11
N THR A 104 -0.33 -43.47 -0.44
CA THR A 104 -0.95 -44.58 0.30
C THR A 104 -1.26 -45.76 -0.62
N ASN A 105 -1.82 -45.48 -1.81
CA ASN A 105 -2.19 -46.50 -2.77
C ASN A 105 -0.97 -47.17 -3.42
N SER A 106 0.04 -46.39 -3.77
CA SER A 106 1.26 -46.87 -4.44
C SER A 106 2.10 -47.70 -3.49
N TYR A 107 2.22 -47.28 -2.22
CA TYR A 107 2.90 -48.03 -1.19
C TYR A 107 2.22 -49.38 -0.91
N LYS A 108 0.88 -49.42 -0.82
CA LYS A 108 0.12 -50.68 -0.68
C LYS A 108 0.34 -51.65 -1.84
N LYS A 109 0.61 -51.12 -3.04
CA LYS A 109 0.88 -51.90 -4.26
C LYS A 109 2.36 -52.24 -4.44
N LEU A 110 3.23 -51.81 -3.52
CA LEU A 110 4.69 -51.93 -3.62
C LEU A 110 5.25 -51.29 -4.90
N ASP A 111 4.58 -50.27 -5.41
CA ASP A 111 5.02 -49.47 -6.56
C ASP A 111 6.00 -48.40 -6.07
N TYR A 112 7.27 -48.77 -5.99
CA TYR A 112 8.32 -47.95 -5.40
C TYR A 112 8.66 -46.72 -6.26
N ASP A 113 8.66 -46.84 -7.59
CA ASP A 113 8.95 -45.72 -8.50
C ASP A 113 7.86 -44.64 -8.40
N LYS A 114 6.59 -45.06 -8.35
CA LYS A 114 5.47 -44.14 -8.15
C LYS A 114 5.46 -43.54 -6.76
N THR A 115 5.85 -44.32 -5.75
CA THR A 115 6.01 -43.81 -4.39
C THR A 115 7.06 -42.69 -4.36
N GLN A 116 8.24 -42.91 -4.93
CA GLN A 116 9.32 -41.93 -4.95
C GLN A 116 8.91 -40.65 -5.68
N SER A 117 8.39 -40.76 -6.90
CA SER A 117 7.95 -39.58 -7.68
C SER A 117 6.82 -38.80 -6.99
N SER A 118 5.92 -39.48 -6.26
CA SER A 118 4.87 -38.83 -5.49
C SER A 118 5.42 -38.10 -4.25
N VAL A 119 6.47 -38.63 -3.60
CA VAL A 119 7.15 -37.95 -2.49
C VAL A 119 7.85 -36.69 -2.99
N ASP A 120 8.58 -36.77 -4.10
CA ASP A 120 9.32 -35.62 -4.65
C ASP A 120 8.36 -34.47 -5.03
N GLU A 121 7.24 -34.80 -5.69
CA GLU A 121 6.22 -33.81 -6.02
C GLU A 121 5.52 -33.27 -4.75
N TYR A 122 5.28 -34.09 -3.74
CA TYR A 122 4.70 -33.65 -2.47
C TYR A 122 5.59 -32.60 -1.79
N LEU A 123 6.91 -32.85 -1.72
CA LEU A 123 7.87 -31.93 -1.11
C LEU A 123 7.91 -30.60 -1.88
N LYS A 124 7.90 -30.66 -3.21
CA LYS A 124 7.85 -29.47 -4.07
C LYS A 124 6.58 -28.64 -3.86
N GLN A 125 5.42 -29.29 -3.78
CA GLN A 125 4.15 -28.59 -3.53
C GLN A 125 4.08 -27.99 -2.13
N LYS A 126 4.67 -28.66 -1.12
CA LYS A 126 4.77 -28.13 0.24
C LYS A 126 5.67 -26.89 0.31
N ASP A 127 6.77 -26.89 -0.43
CA ASP A 127 7.65 -25.71 -0.56
C ASP A 127 6.87 -24.55 -1.20
N SER A 128 6.22 -24.80 -2.35
CA SER A 128 5.39 -23.82 -3.05
C SER A 128 4.32 -23.18 -2.15
N ASP A 129 3.54 -23.99 -1.41
CA ASP A 129 2.51 -23.51 -0.48
C ASP A 129 3.10 -22.67 0.66
N THR A 130 4.20 -23.11 1.25
CA THR A 130 4.87 -22.40 2.34
C THR A 130 5.35 -21.02 1.89
N TYR A 131 5.97 -20.94 0.71
CA TYR A 131 6.42 -19.67 0.15
C TYR A 131 5.25 -18.77 -0.23
N ALA A 132 4.22 -19.30 -0.88
CA ALA A 132 3.05 -18.53 -1.26
C ALA A 132 2.39 -17.86 -0.05
N LYS A 133 2.16 -18.62 1.03
CA LYS A 133 1.61 -18.10 2.29
C LYS A 133 2.52 -17.06 2.94
N THR A 134 3.82 -17.28 2.93
CA THR A 134 4.79 -16.33 3.51
C THR A 134 4.73 -14.98 2.79
N TYR A 135 4.79 -14.98 1.46
CA TYR A 135 4.72 -13.74 0.67
C TYR A 135 3.35 -13.05 0.78
N LEU A 136 2.27 -13.83 0.87
CA LEU A 136 0.92 -13.30 1.05
C LEU A 136 0.82 -12.46 2.33
N ILE A 137 1.43 -12.91 3.44
CA ILE A 137 1.47 -12.14 4.70
C ILE A 137 2.16 -10.79 4.51
N PHE A 138 3.31 -10.75 3.84
CA PHE A 138 4.03 -9.50 3.57
C PHE A 138 3.22 -8.57 2.68
N ILE A 139 2.68 -9.08 1.58
CA ILE A 139 1.87 -8.30 0.63
C ILE A 139 0.65 -7.71 1.33
N GLN A 140 -0.05 -8.49 2.17
CA GLN A 140 -1.20 -7.98 2.91
C GLN A 140 -0.81 -6.85 3.89
N LYS A 141 0.36 -6.95 4.53
CA LYS A 141 0.88 -5.87 5.38
C LYS A 141 1.14 -4.60 4.57
N PHE A 142 1.76 -4.72 3.39
CA PHE A 142 2.00 -3.55 2.51
C PHE A 142 0.71 -2.93 2.00
N ILE A 143 -0.28 -3.73 1.58
CA ILE A 143 -1.61 -3.25 1.17
C ILE A 143 -2.23 -2.41 2.28
N ASN A 144 -2.22 -2.92 3.52
CA ASN A 144 -2.76 -2.21 4.66
C ASN A 144 -2.01 -0.89 4.91
N SER A 145 -0.68 -0.91 4.87
CA SER A 145 0.14 0.29 5.07
C SER A 145 -0.12 1.36 4.00
N TYR A 146 -0.10 1.01 2.71
CA TYR A 146 -0.41 1.98 1.64
C TYR A 146 -1.82 2.55 1.76
N THR A 147 -2.80 1.72 2.15
CA THR A 147 -4.18 2.17 2.36
C THR A 147 -4.25 3.23 3.46
N ILE A 148 -3.60 2.98 4.60
CA ILE A 148 -3.54 3.94 5.72
C ILE A 148 -2.88 5.24 5.29
N LEU A 149 -1.70 5.17 4.64
CA LEU A 149 -0.98 6.36 4.20
C LEU A 149 -1.77 7.15 3.15
N ASN A 150 -2.46 6.49 2.22
CA ASN A 150 -3.30 7.16 1.23
C ASN A 150 -4.51 7.86 1.82
N ASN A 151 -5.16 7.24 2.80
CA ASN A 151 -6.30 7.86 3.46
C ASN A 151 -5.86 9.13 4.19
N TYR A 152 -4.72 9.07 4.89
CA TYR A 152 -4.15 10.25 5.54
C TYR A 152 -3.74 11.31 4.52
N ASN A 153 -3.01 10.93 3.46
CA ASN A 153 -2.56 11.85 2.42
C ASN A 153 -3.73 12.54 1.72
N LYS A 154 -4.83 11.84 1.46
CA LYS A 154 -6.02 12.42 0.87
C LYS A 154 -6.57 13.57 1.73
N VAL A 155 -6.73 13.32 3.04
CA VAL A 155 -7.20 14.35 3.99
C VAL A 155 -6.23 15.53 4.04
N LEU A 156 -4.92 15.25 4.03
CA LEU A 156 -3.90 16.28 4.01
C LEU A 156 -3.96 17.12 2.72
N LEU A 157 -4.01 16.48 1.55
CA LEU A 157 -4.15 17.15 0.25
C LEU A 157 -5.39 18.03 0.21
N ASP A 158 -6.56 17.50 0.58
CA ASP A 158 -7.81 18.25 0.61
C ASP A 158 -7.66 19.48 1.54
N THR A 159 -7.03 19.31 2.70
CA THR A 159 -6.76 20.42 3.64
C THR A 159 -5.84 21.47 3.03
N LEU A 160 -4.72 21.08 2.42
CA LEU A 160 -3.73 22.01 1.88
C LEU A 160 -4.26 22.74 0.64
N ILE A 161 -4.98 22.05 -0.25
CA ILE A 161 -5.55 22.64 -1.46
C ILE A 161 -6.65 23.63 -1.10
N ASN A 162 -7.59 23.25 -0.22
CA ASN A 162 -8.70 24.12 0.17
C ASN A 162 -8.25 25.34 0.98
N ASN A 163 -7.12 25.26 1.68
CA ASN A 163 -6.60 26.35 2.52
C ASN A 163 -5.35 27.03 1.92
N LYS A 164 -5.04 26.78 0.64
CA LYS A 164 -3.79 27.20 -0.02
C LYS A 164 -3.50 28.69 0.17
N GLU A 165 -4.48 29.54 -0.13
CA GLU A 165 -4.40 31.01 0.03
C GLU A 165 -4.04 31.44 1.45
N ALA A 166 -4.67 30.84 2.46
CA ALA A 166 -4.43 31.18 3.86
C ALA A 166 -3.02 30.76 4.30
N LEU A 167 -2.57 29.58 3.86
CA LEU A 167 -1.24 29.06 4.16
C LEU A 167 -0.13 29.92 3.53
N ILE A 168 -0.31 30.36 2.28
CA ILE A 168 0.62 31.27 1.59
C ILE A 168 0.74 32.59 2.35
N LYS A 169 -0.41 33.20 2.69
CA LYS A 169 -0.49 34.50 3.38
C LYS A 169 -0.12 34.44 4.86
N LYS A 170 0.15 33.25 5.41
CA LYS A 170 0.34 33.02 6.85
C LYS A 170 -0.85 33.52 7.69
N SER A 171 -2.04 33.42 7.12
CA SER A 171 -3.28 33.86 7.76
C SER A 171 -3.76 32.80 8.74
N THR A 172 -3.96 33.20 10.00
CA THR A 172 -4.56 32.34 11.03
C THR A 172 -5.96 32.85 11.38
N VAL A 173 -6.94 31.96 11.40
CA VAL A 173 -8.25 32.25 11.98
C VAL A 173 -8.14 32.03 13.48
N VAL A 174 -8.16 33.12 14.26
CA VAL A 174 -8.22 33.06 15.72
C VAL A 174 -9.68 33.11 16.13
N LEU A 175 -10.18 32.01 16.71
CA LEU A 175 -11.49 31.99 17.34
C LEU A 175 -11.34 32.51 18.78
N PRO A 176 -11.96 33.64 19.15
CA PRO A 176 -11.86 34.15 20.51
C PRO A 176 -12.54 33.19 21.51
N ASP A 177 -12.01 33.12 22.73
CA ASP A 177 -12.52 32.25 23.80
C ASP A 177 -13.99 32.55 24.17
N SER A 178 -14.47 33.75 23.83
CA SER A 178 -15.87 34.15 23.92
C SER A 178 -16.30 34.86 22.63
N GLY A 179 -17.57 34.71 22.23
CA GLY A 179 -18.13 35.39 21.04
C GLY A 179 -18.31 34.51 19.79
N ASN A 180 -17.85 33.25 19.80
CA ASN A 180 -18.08 32.31 18.67
C ASN A 180 -19.57 32.12 18.34
N THR A 181 -20.44 32.16 19.35
CA THR A 181 -21.90 32.12 19.18
C THR A 181 -22.43 33.33 18.40
N LEU A 182 -21.84 34.51 18.61
CA LEU A 182 -22.21 35.73 17.88
C LEU A 182 -21.68 35.69 16.44
N LEU A 183 -20.43 35.24 16.25
CA LEU A 183 -19.84 35.07 14.91
C LEU A 183 -20.64 34.08 14.05
N ASN A 184 -21.10 32.96 14.64
CA ASN A 184 -22.02 32.03 13.98
C ASN A 184 -23.35 32.70 13.63
N LYS A 185 -23.97 33.45 14.55
CA LYS A 185 -25.23 34.18 14.30
C LYS A 185 -25.11 35.22 13.19
N LEU A 186 -23.97 35.88 13.08
CA LEU A 186 -23.68 36.86 12.03
C LEU A 186 -23.23 36.20 10.71
N ASN A 187 -23.23 34.87 10.63
CA ASN A 187 -22.80 34.09 9.47
C ASN A 187 -21.34 34.38 9.04
N LEU A 188 -20.50 34.72 10.01
CA LEU A 188 -19.08 35.06 9.82
C LEU A 188 -18.17 33.85 10.03
N LEU A 189 -18.70 32.74 10.56
CA LEU A 189 -18.06 31.44 10.60
C LEU A 189 -18.84 30.50 9.70
N LYS A 190 -18.14 29.84 8.77
CA LYS A 190 -18.73 28.90 7.81
C LYS A 190 -17.82 27.69 7.69
N THR A 191 -18.40 26.50 7.66
CA THR A 191 -17.67 25.30 7.24
C THR A 191 -17.46 25.32 5.73
N GLU A 192 -16.59 24.44 5.22
CA GLU A 192 -16.39 24.29 3.78
C GLU A 192 -17.71 23.95 3.05
N VAL A 193 -18.56 23.13 3.67
CA VAL A 193 -19.88 22.76 3.14
C VAL A 193 -20.79 24.00 3.07
N ASP A 194 -20.84 24.80 4.13
CA ASP A 194 -21.67 26.01 4.17
C ASP A 194 -21.21 27.06 3.14
N TYR A 195 -19.90 27.18 2.94
CA TYR A 195 -19.34 28.08 1.94
C TYR A 195 -19.68 27.62 0.51
N LYS A 196 -19.58 26.31 0.23
CA LYS A 196 -19.90 25.74 -1.08
C LYS A 196 -21.39 25.73 -1.38
N ALA A 197 -22.26 25.60 -0.37
CA ALA A 197 -23.72 25.62 -0.53
C ALA A 197 -24.29 27.03 -0.77
N GLY A 198 -23.53 28.08 -0.42
CA GLY A 198 -23.91 29.48 -0.65
C GLY A 198 -23.38 30.09 -1.95
N LYS A 199 -22.74 29.29 -2.81
CA LYS A 199 -22.37 29.63 -4.19
C LYS A 199 -23.36 29.00 -5.15
#